data_AF-A0A259BBV1-F1
#
_entry.id   AF-A0A259BBV1-F1
#
_cell.length_a   1.000
_cell.length_b   1.000
_cell.length_c   1.000
_cell.angle_alpha   90.00
_cell.angle_beta   90.00
_cell.angle_gamma   90.00
#
_symmetry.space_group_name_H-M   'P 1'
#
loop_
_entity.id
_entity.type
_entity.pdbx_description
1 polymer ?
#
loop_
_entity_poly.entity_id
_entity_poly.type
_entity_poly.pdbx_seq_one_letter_code
_entity_poly.pdbx_strand_id
1 'polypeptide(L)'
;MTASPHKRPVSVGLFATCLVDTIRPSVGFAAAQLIEEAGCEVSVPRQTCCGQPAFNSGDRATTRALAEQMIAAFETFDYVVVPSGSCAGMIKTHYPELFVGEPDWMPRVARFCDKVYELVSF
;
A
#
# COMPACT_ATOMS: atom_id res chain seq x y z
N MET A 1 23.96 20.92 22.38
CA MET A 1 23.29 19.97 21.47
C MET A 1 21.97 20.59 21.07
N THR A 2 21.96 21.35 19.97
CA THR A 2 20.78 22.07 19.49
C THR A 2 19.85 21.08 18.81
N ALA A 3 18.65 20.88 19.36
CA ALA A 3 17.60 20.10 18.73
C ALA A 3 17.29 20.71 17.35
N SER A 4 17.43 19.89 16.30
CA SER A 4 16.91 20.22 14.97
C SER A 4 15.39 20.41 15.04
N PRO A 5 14.81 21.29 14.21
CA PRO A 5 13.37 21.52 14.19
C PRO A 5 12.65 20.18 13.99
N HIS A 6 11.69 19.87 14.86
CA HIS A 6 10.98 18.60 14.87
C HIS A 6 10.29 18.35 13.53
N LYS A 7 10.97 17.62 12.63
CA LYS A 7 10.34 17.04 11.45
C LYS A 7 9.33 16.02 11.96
N ARG A 8 8.06 16.17 11.56
CA ARG A 8 7.03 15.18 11.88
C ARG A 8 7.53 13.79 11.43
N PRO A 9 7.37 12.73 12.24
CA PRO A 9 7.76 11.39 11.85
C PRO A 9 7.09 11.02 10.53
N VAL A 10 7.83 10.28 9.69
CA VAL A 10 7.33 9.78 8.40
C VAL A 10 6.21 8.79 8.68
N SER A 11 5.02 9.03 8.11
CA SER A 11 3.88 8.13 8.31
C SER A 11 3.87 7.02 7.27
N VAL A 12 3.76 5.77 7.73
CA VAL A 12 3.76 4.58 6.90
C VAL A 12 2.46 3.80 7.10
N GLY A 13 1.69 3.66 6.02
CA GLY A 13 0.57 2.73 5.98
C GLY A 13 1.08 1.32 5.67
N LEU A 14 0.98 0.41 6.64
CA LEU A 14 1.32 -0.99 6.42
C LEU A 14 0.10 -1.73 5.86
N PHE A 15 0.19 -2.08 4.57
CA PHE A 15 -0.77 -2.99 3.95
C PHE A 15 -0.32 -4.42 4.24
N ALA A 16 -0.78 -4.96 5.37
CA ALA A 16 -0.46 -6.30 5.83
C ALA A 16 -0.75 -7.36 4.75
N THR A 17 -1.74 -7.15 3.88
CA THR A 17 -2.26 -8.11 2.89
C THR A 17 -3.16 -9.19 3.48
N CYS A 18 -4.10 -9.70 2.69
CA CYS A 18 -5.08 -10.70 3.14
C CYS A 18 -4.44 -12.03 3.58
N LEU A 19 -3.39 -12.49 2.89
CA LEU A 19 -2.74 -13.77 3.21
C LEU A 19 -1.86 -13.68 4.45
N VAL A 20 -1.09 -12.61 4.62
CA VAL A 20 -0.32 -12.39 5.85
C VAL A 20 -1.25 -12.28 7.04
N ASP A 21 -2.32 -11.47 6.94
CA ASP A 21 -3.28 -11.28 8.02
C ASP A 21 -3.95 -12.60 8.46
N THR A 22 -4.33 -13.45 7.49
CA THR A 22 -5.07 -14.69 7.78
C THR A 22 -4.17 -15.90 8.08
N ILE A 23 -2.99 -16.00 7.47
CA ILE A 23 -2.18 -17.23 7.45
C ILE A 23 -0.86 -17.06 8.21
N ARG A 24 -0.22 -15.88 8.13
CA ARG A 24 1.12 -15.63 8.69
C ARG A 24 1.22 -14.26 9.35
N PRO A 25 0.41 -13.97 10.39
CA PRO A 25 0.33 -12.63 10.98
C PRO A 25 1.65 -12.16 11.57
N SER A 26 2.54 -13.08 11.97
CA SER A 26 3.89 -12.75 12.43
C SER A 26 4.71 -11.94 11.42
N VAL A 27 4.45 -12.08 10.10
CA VAL A 27 5.10 -11.27 9.07
C VAL A 27 4.65 -9.81 9.14
N GLY A 28 3.37 -9.57 9.38
CA GLY A 28 2.83 -8.21 9.54
C GLY A 28 3.41 -7.53 10.78
N PHE A 29 3.48 -8.24 11.91
CA PHE A 29 4.09 -7.72 13.14
C PHE A 29 5.59 -7.43 12.96
N ALA A 30 6.34 -8.32 12.32
CA ALA A 30 7.76 -8.12 12.06
C ALA A 30 8.01 -6.94 11.10
N ALA A 31 7.16 -6.76 10.09
CA ALA A 31 7.22 -5.62 9.19
C ALA A 31 6.94 -4.30 9.93
N ALA A 32 5.92 -4.26 10.79
CA ALA A 32 5.61 -3.09 11.60
C ALA A 32 6.80 -2.72 12.51
N GLN A 33 7.33 -3.71 13.25
CA GLN A 33 8.47 -3.51 14.13
C GLN A 33 9.69 -2.96 13.38
N LEU A 34 10.03 -3.53 12.22
CA LEU A 34 11.15 -3.06 11.40
C LEU A 34 10.98 -1.60 10.97
N ILE A 35 9.77 -1.21 10.57
CA ILE A 35 9.48 0.16 10.12
C ILE A 35 9.50 1.15 11.31
N GLU A 36 9.01 0.75 12.47
CA GLU A 36 9.07 1.54 13.71
C GLU A 36 10.50 1.73 14.20
N GLU A 37 11.34 0.68 14.15
CA GLU A 37 12.77 0.75 14.48
C GLU A 37 13.55 1.66 13.52
N ALA A 38 13.06 1.85 12.29
CA ALA A 38 13.59 2.84 11.35
C ALA A 38 13.14 4.28 11.64
N GLY A 39 12.37 4.52 12.71
CA GLY A 39 11.94 5.85 13.15
C GLY A 39 10.68 6.38 12.46
N CYS A 40 9.90 5.52 11.83
CA CYS A 40 8.63 5.87 11.18
C CYS A 40 7.42 5.61 12.10
N GLU A 41 6.32 6.33 11.85
CA GLU A 41 5.03 6.08 12.51
C GLU A 41 4.21 5.10 11.66
N VAL A 42 3.94 3.91 12.18
CA VAL A 42 3.20 2.87 11.45
C VAL A 42 1.71 2.92 11.77
N SER A 43 0.89 2.82 10.74
CA SER A 43 -0.55 2.65 10.86
C SER A 43 -1.03 1.49 10.00
N VAL A 44 -1.95 0.70 10.55
CA VAL A 44 -2.59 -0.43 9.86
C VAL A 44 -4.08 -0.11 9.74
N PRO A 45 -4.51 0.71 8.76
CA PRO A 45 -5.92 1.00 8.59
C PRO A 45 -6.69 -0.25 8.21
N ARG A 46 -8.02 -0.20 8.37
CA ARG A 46 -8.89 -1.27 7.88
C ARG A 46 -8.64 -1.47 6.39
N GLN A 47 -8.32 -2.69 6.02
CA GLN A 47 -7.86 -3.05 4.68
C GLN A 47 -8.54 -4.34 4.21
N THR A 48 -8.55 -4.56 2.89
CA THR A 48 -9.18 -5.72 2.26
C THR A 48 -8.16 -6.48 1.40
N CYS A 49 -8.39 -6.58 0.09
CA CYS A 49 -7.54 -7.29 -0.86
C CYS A 49 -6.98 -6.30 -1.87
N CYS A 50 -5.76 -6.55 -2.38
CA CYS A 50 -5.17 -5.76 -3.45
C CYS A 50 -5.90 -5.94 -4.80
N GLY A 51 -6.78 -6.94 -4.92
CA GLY A 51 -7.57 -7.22 -6.12
C GLY A 51 -6.91 -8.19 -7.12
N GLN A 52 -5.69 -8.66 -6.85
CA GLN A 52 -4.97 -9.54 -7.78
C GLN A 52 -5.75 -10.81 -8.22
N PRO A 53 -6.47 -11.54 -7.34
CA PRO A 53 -7.26 -12.68 -7.77
C PRO A 53 -8.37 -12.32 -8.79
N ALA A 54 -9.09 -11.22 -8.53
CA ALA A 54 -10.13 -10.72 -9.43
C ALA A 54 -9.55 -10.24 -10.77
N PHE A 55 -8.38 -9.58 -10.72
CA PHE A 55 -7.69 -9.12 -11.93
C PHE A 55 -7.29 -10.29 -12.82
N ASN A 56 -6.72 -11.34 -12.22
CA ASN A 56 -6.28 -12.55 -12.91
C ASN A 56 -7.45 -13.34 -13.51
N SER A 57 -8.64 -13.26 -12.92
CA SER A 57 -9.86 -13.89 -13.46
C SER A 57 -10.59 -13.03 -14.50
N GLY A 58 -10.09 -11.84 -14.82
CA GLY A 58 -10.73 -10.90 -15.74
C GLY A 58 -11.87 -10.07 -15.13
N ASP A 59 -12.12 -10.15 -13.83
CA ASP A 59 -13.12 -9.35 -13.13
C ASP A 59 -12.56 -7.94 -12.82
N ARG A 60 -12.55 -7.10 -13.85
CA ARG A 60 -12.03 -5.73 -13.78
C ARG A 60 -12.91 -4.81 -12.94
N ALA A 61 -14.22 -5.05 -12.88
CA ALA A 61 -15.13 -4.25 -12.07
C ALA A 61 -14.81 -4.42 -10.57
N THR A 62 -14.68 -5.67 -10.10
CA THR A 62 -14.29 -5.94 -8.71
C THR A 62 -12.87 -5.46 -8.42
N THR A 63 -11.94 -5.63 -9.37
CA THR A 63 -10.57 -5.14 -9.19
C THR A 63 -10.53 -3.62 -9.02
N ARG A 64 -11.26 -2.87 -9.86
CA ARG A 64 -11.36 -1.41 -9.75
C ARG A 64 -11.96 -0.99 -8.41
N ALA A 65 -13.06 -1.60 -7.99
CA ALA A 65 -13.67 -1.28 -6.69
C ALA A 65 -12.70 -1.51 -5.51
N LEU A 66 -11.91 -2.59 -5.53
CA LEU A 66 -10.88 -2.86 -4.53
C LEU A 66 -9.72 -1.85 -4.60
N ALA A 67 -9.30 -1.47 -5.81
CA ALA A 67 -8.26 -0.46 -6.02
C ALA A 67 -8.68 0.91 -5.47
N GLU A 68 -9.93 1.32 -5.69
CA GLU A 68 -10.47 2.59 -5.16
C GLU A 68 -10.49 2.58 -3.62
N GLN A 69 -10.90 1.47 -2.99
CA GLN A 69 -10.87 1.31 -1.53
C GLN A 69 -9.43 1.36 -0.98
N MET A 70 -8.50 0.68 -1.65
CA MET A 70 -7.08 0.66 -1.28
C MET A 70 -6.48 2.06 -1.35
N ILE A 71 -6.72 2.79 -2.45
CA ILE A 71 -6.23 4.16 -2.62
C ILE A 71 -6.82 5.05 -1.53
N ALA A 72 -8.14 5.02 -1.31
CA ALA A 72 -8.78 5.86 -0.29
C ALA A 72 -8.27 5.60 1.13
N ALA A 73 -7.98 4.34 1.47
CA ALA A 73 -7.49 3.98 2.80
C ALA A 73 -6.03 4.39 3.05
N PHE A 74 -5.22 4.52 1.99
CA PHE A 74 -3.76 4.67 2.12
C PHE A 74 -3.17 5.94 1.48
N GLU A 75 -3.93 6.71 0.70
CA GLU A 75 -3.40 7.86 -0.04
C GLU A 75 -2.91 9.03 0.84
N THR A 76 -3.26 9.06 2.12
CA THR A 76 -2.86 10.11 3.07
C THR A 76 -1.53 9.85 3.78
N PHE A 77 -0.98 8.62 3.71
CA PHE A 77 0.34 8.30 4.28
C PHE A 77 1.48 8.82 3.41
N ASP A 78 2.65 9.07 4.00
CA ASP A 78 3.84 9.42 3.23
C ASP A 78 4.29 8.23 2.37
N TYR A 79 4.23 7.00 2.92
CA TYR A 79 4.54 5.75 2.22
C TYR A 79 3.53 4.64 2.52
N VAL A 80 3.43 3.68 1.60
CA VAL A 80 2.68 2.42 1.78
C VAL A 80 3.65 1.27 1.64
N VAL A 81 3.78 0.45 2.68
CA VAL A 81 4.68 -0.72 2.66
C VAL A 81 3.85 -2.00 2.58
N VAL A 82 4.28 -2.90 1.70
CA VAL A 82 3.57 -4.13 1.36
C VAL A 82 4.53 -5.33 1.49
N PRO A 83 4.35 -6.23 2.47
CA PRO A 83 5.17 -7.45 2.63
C PRO A 83 4.71 -8.55 1.66
N SER A 84 4.58 -8.21 0.37
CA SER A 84 4.12 -9.11 -0.68
C SER A 84 4.43 -8.53 -2.05
N GLY A 85 5.37 -9.15 -2.76
CA GLY A 85 5.70 -8.77 -4.14
C GLY A 85 4.51 -8.86 -5.10
N SER A 86 3.60 -9.82 -4.90
CA SER A 86 2.44 -9.96 -5.78
C SER A 86 1.41 -8.83 -5.57
N CYS A 87 1.18 -8.42 -4.31
CA CYS A 87 0.32 -7.29 -3.99
C CYS A 87 0.95 -5.96 -4.41
N ALA A 88 2.25 -5.76 -4.14
CA ALA A 88 2.97 -4.57 -4.56
C ALA A 88 2.98 -4.43 -6.09
N GLY A 89 3.25 -5.52 -6.81
CA GLY A 89 3.21 -5.55 -8.28
C GLY A 89 1.81 -5.28 -8.82
N MET A 90 0.76 -5.84 -8.19
CA MET A 90 -0.63 -5.54 -8.55
C MET A 90 -0.93 -4.04 -8.46
N ILE A 91 -0.54 -3.41 -7.35
CA ILE A 91 -0.78 -1.99 -7.13
C ILE A 91 0.02 -1.15 -8.13
N LYS A 92 1.34 -1.36 -8.23
CA LYS A 92 2.22 -0.49 -9.02
C LYS A 92 2.08 -0.67 -10.52
N THR A 93 1.87 -1.90 -10.99
CA THR A 93 1.87 -2.23 -12.41
C THR A 93 0.46 -2.23 -13.00
N HIS A 94 -0.52 -2.75 -12.26
CA HIS A 94 -1.83 -3.07 -12.84
C HIS A 94 -2.96 -2.12 -12.43
N TYR A 95 -2.83 -1.34 -11.34
CA TYR A 95 -3.84 -0.31 -11.04
C TYR A 95 -3.96 0.75 -12.15
N PRO A 96 -2.86 1.27 -12.75
CA PRO A 96 -2.99 2.27 -13.82
C PRO A 96 -3.87 1.81 -14.99
N GLU A 97 -3.84 0.52 -15.34
CA GLU A 97 -4.68 -0.05 -16.40
C GLU A 97 -6.19 0.06 -16.13
N LEU A 98 -6.59 0.10 -14.86
CA LEU A 98 -8.01 0.12 -14.44
C LEU A 98 -8.65 1.50 -14.60
N PHE A 99 -7.83 2.55 -14.74
CA PHE A 99 -8.28 3.96 -14.74
C PHE A 99 -7.90 4.70 -16.03
N VAL A 100 -7.54 3.98 -17.10
CA VAL A 100 -7.25 4.58 -18.40
C VAL A 100 -8.46 5.40 -18.89
N GLY A 101 -8.23 6.66 -19.23
CA GLY A 101 -9.28 7.58 -19.69
C GLY A 101 -10.03 8.32 -18.57
N GLU A 102 -9.69 8.09 -17.30
CA GLU A 102 -10.29 8.76 -16.15
C GLU A 102 -9.40 9.94 -15.69
N PRO A 103 -9.68 11.19 -16.12
CA PRO A 103 -8.78 12.33 -15.90
C PRO A 103 -8.55 12.67 -14.43
N ASP A 104 -9.55 12.46 -13.58
CA ASP A 104 -9.46 12.74 -12.15
C ASP A 104 -8.72 11.63 -11.38
N TRP A 105 -8.79 10.39 -11.87
CA TRP A 105 -8.20 9.23 -11.22
C TRP A 105 -6.75 8.98 -11.61
N MET A 106 -6.39 9.16 -12.88
CA MET A 106 -5.04 8.85 -13.38
C MET A 106 -3.93 9.53 -12.55
N PRO A 107 -3.98 10.85 -12.25
CA PRO A 107 -2.97 11.48 -11.42
C PRO A 107 -2.96 10.97 -9.97
N ARG A 108 -4.14 10.61 -9.43
CA ARG A 108 -4.28 10.08 -8.07
C ARG A 108 -3.67 8.69 -7.96
N VAL A 109 -3.93 7.81 -8.92
CA VAL A 109 -3.37 6.46 -9.02
C VAL A 109 -1.85 6.51 -9.18
N ALA A 110 -1.34 7.38 -10.07
CA ALA A 110 0.10 7.54 -10.27
C ALA A 110 0.82 7.94 -8.97
N ARG A 111 0.36 9.01 -8.29
CA ARG A 111 0.92 9.43 -7.00
C ARG A 111 0.83 8.34 -5.94
N PHE A 112 -0.25 7.56 -5.95
CA PHE A 112 -0.41 6.44 -5.03
C PHE A 112 0.61 5.33 -5.30
N CYS A 113 0.81 4.94 -6.56
CA CYS A 113 1.76 3.90 -6.94
C CYS A 113 3.21 4.29 -6.64
N ASP A 114 3.57 5.57 -6.79
CA ASP A 114 4.93 6.08 -6.56
C ASP A 114 5.38 5.91 -5.11
N LYS A 115 4.44 5.94 -4.16
CA LYS A 115 4.73 5.79 -2.72
C LYS A 115 4.49 4.38 -2.17
N VAL A 116 4.18 3.41 -3.03
CA VAL A 116 4.02 2.00 -2.66
C VAL A 116 5.35 1.27 -2.82
N TYR A 117 5.79 0.60 -1.77
CA TYR A 117 7.04 -0.16 -1.72
C TYR A 117 6.78 -1.58 -1.23
N GLU A 118 7.42 -2.53 -1.89
CA GLU A 118 7.53 -3.88 -1.37
C GLU A 118 8.56 -3.87 -0.22
N LEU A 119 8.29 -4.57 0.88
CA LEU A 119 9.09 -4.47 2.13
C LEU A 119 10.61 -4.67 1.92
N VAL A 120 11.01 -5.52 0.97
CA VAL A 120 12.40 -5.83 0.66
C VAL A 120 12.85 -5.31 -0.71
N SER A 121 12.13 -4.33 -1.27
CA SER A 121 12.59 -3.61 -2.46
C SER A 121 13.58 -2.51 -2.04
N PHE A 122 14.88 -2.73 -2.29
CA PHE A 122 15.98 -1.79 -2.06
C PHE A 122 16.84 -1.61 -3.32
#